data_AF-A0ABD4VEC6-F1
#
_entry.id   AF-A0ABD4VEC6-F1
#
_cell.length_a   1.000
_cell.length_b   1.000
_cell.length_c   1.000
_cell.angle_alpha   90.00
_cell.angle_beta   90.00
_cell.angle_gamma   90.00
#
_symmetry.space_group_name_H-M   'P 1'
#
loop_
_entity.id
_entity.type
_entity.pdbx_description
1 polymer ?
#
loop_
_entity_poly.entity_id
_entity_poly.type
_entity_poly.pdbx_seq_one_letter_code
_entity_poly.pdbx_strand_id
1 'polypeptide(L)' 'MSTATESRPLADLEMDSILAVEAAWQHRSHGLKPWTTEEYLNEVAKVHARYTARREWLRRHPKGVA' A
#
# COMPACT_ATOMS: atom_id res chain seq x y z
N MET A 1 -17.84 -25.10 4.55
CA MET A 1 -16.71 -24.36 3.95
C MET A 1 -16.96 -22.88 4.14
N SER A 2 -16.47 -22.32 5.25
CA SER A 2 -16.55 -20.88 5.51
C SER A 2 -15.32 -20.24 4.88
N THR A 3 -15.48 -19.54 3.76
CA THR A 3 -14.47 -18.62 3.24
C THR A 3 -14.46 -17.37 4.11
N ALA A 4 -14.08 -17.52 5.38
CA ALA A 4 -13.64 -16.40 6.17
C ALA A 4 -12.22 -16.11 5.69
N THR A 5 -12.11 -15.35 4.59
CA THR A 5 -10.90 -14.57 4.35
C THR A 5 -10.82 -13.64 5.55
N GLU A 6 -10.10 -14.03 6.60
CA GLU A 6 -9.80 -13.16 7.72
C GLU A 6 -9.31 -11.84 7.10
N SER A 7 -10.06 -10.77 7.35
CA SER A 7 -9.78 -9.47 6.77
C SER A 7 -8.39 -9.08 7.24
N ARG A 8 -7.37 -9.30 6.39
CA ARG A 8 -5.98 -8.95 6.71
C ARG A 8 -5.97 -7.51 7.24
N PRO A 9 -5.29 -7.24 8.37
CA PRO A 9 -5.17 -5.89 8.88
C PRO A 9 -4.76 -4.91 7.78
N LEU A 10 -5.39 -3.74 7.73
CA LEU A 10 -5.03 -2.72 6.75
C LEU A 10 -3.55 -2.32 6.82
N ALA A 11 -2.94 -2.41 8.00
CA ALA A 11 -1.52 -2.16 8.21
C ALA A 11 -0.65 -3.17 7.44
N ASP A 12 -1.04 -4.44 7.38
CA ASP A 12 -0.29 -5.47 6.64
C ASP A 12 -0.39 -5.24 5.13
N LEU A 13 -1.58 -4.85 4.65
CA LEU A 13 -1.79 -4.51 3.24
C LEU A 13 -1.02 -3.24 2.83
N GLU A 14 -0.93 -2.26 3.74
CA GLU A 14 -0.11 -1.07 3.57
C GLU A 14 1.37 -1.43 3.48
N MET A 15 1.87 -2.28 4.38
CA MET A 15 3.25 -2.75 4.38
C MET A 15 3.57 -3.53 3.09
N ASP A 16 2.72 -4.46 2.66
CA ASP A 16 2.89 -5.18 1.39
C ASP A 16 3.00 -4.22 0.19
N SER A 17 2.24 -3.13 0.23
CA SER A 17 2.27 -2.11 -0.82
C SER A 17 3.58 -1.31 -0.80
N ILE A 18 4.15 -1.04 0.37
CA ILE A 18 5.46 -0.38 0.52
C ILE A 18 6.56 -1.31 0.02
N LEU A 19 6.53 -2.58 0.40
CA LEU A 19 7.48 -3.59 -0.07
C LEU A 19 7.45 -3.76 -1.59
N ALA A 20 6.27 -3.63 -2.21
CA ALA A 20 6.15 -3.62 -3.67
C ALA A 20 6.85 -2.41 -4.31
N VAL A 21 6.77 -1.22 -3.68
CA VAL A 21 7.49 -0.02 -4.13
C VAL A 21 9.00 -0.21 -3.97
N GLU A 22 9.46 -0.78 -2.85
CA GLU A 22 10.87 -1.11 -2.64
C GLU A 22 11.39 -2.11 -3.67
N ALA A 23 10.65 -3.18 -3.95
CA ALA A 23 10.99 -4.17 -4.96
C ALA A 23 11.09 -3.53 -6.36
N ALA A 24 10.17 -2.62 -6.69
CA ALA A 24 10.21 -1.89 -7.97
C ALA A 24 11.43 -0.96 -8.05
N TRP A 25 11.78 -0.30 -6.95
CA TRP A 25 12.97 0.55 -6.87
C TRP A 25 14.26 -0.27 -7.07
N GLN A 26 14.39 -1.39 -6.36
CA GLN A 26 15.53 -2.31 -6.50
C GLN A 26 15.62 -2.86 -7.92
N HIS A 27 14.50 -3.33 -8.48
CA HIS A 27 14.48 -3.85 -9.85
C HIS A 27 14.97 -2.81 -10.87
N ARG A 28 14.57 -1.54 -10.70
CA ARG A 28 15.03 -0.46 -11.59
C ARG A 28 16.51 -0.17 -11.48
N SER A 29 17.12 -0.40 -10.31
CA SER A 29 18.57 -0.23 -10.15
C SER A 29 19.42 -1.20 -10.97
N HIS A 30 18.83 -2.30 -11.46
CA HIS A 30 19.52 -3.39 -12.18
C HIS A 30 19.39 -3.33 -13.72
N GLY A 31 19.06 -2.19 -14.32
CA GLY A 31 19.08 -2.05 -15.79
C GLY A 31 17.97 -1.20 -16.39
N LEU A 32 17.08 -0.64 -15.58
CA LEU A 32 16.17 0.41 -16.00
C LEU A 32 16.68 1.76 -15.47
N LYS A 33 16.05 2.86 -15.86
CA LYS A 33 16.36 4.16 -15.24
C LYS A 33 16.05 4.06 -13.74
N PRO A 34 17.05 4.22 -12.84
CA PRO A 34 16.81 4.21 -11.41
C PRO A 34 15.89 5.37 -11.04
N TRP A 35 15.01 5.16 -10.08
CA TRP A 35 14.34 6.28 -9.45
C TRP A 35 15.34 7.08 -8.62
N THR A 36 15.14 8.39 -8.63
CA THR A 36 15.69 9.27 -7.61
C THR A 36 15.06 8.94 -6.26
N THR A 37 15.75 9.30 -5.17
CA THR A 37 15.20 9.17 -3.82
C THR A 37 13.87 9.92 -3.67
N GLU A 38 13.71 11.06 -4.33
CA GLU A 38 12.45 11.82 -4.33
C GLU A 38 11.31 11.07 -5.00
N GLU A 39 11.54 10.45 -6.15
CA GLU A 39 10.53 9.61 -6.83
C GLU A 39 10.13 8.41 -5.97
N TYR A 40 11.09 7.75 -5.32
CA TYR A 40 10.81 6.67 -4.37
C TYR A 40 9.93 7.15 -3.21
N LEU A 41 10.30 8.25 -2.55
CA LEU A 41 9.54 8.82 -1.44
C LEU A 41 8.13 9.25 -1.87
N ASN A 42 7.98 9.77 -3.09
CA ASN A 42 6.68 10.14 -3.65
C ASN A 42 5.78 8.92 -3.84
N GLU A 43 6.30 7.78 -4.33
CA GLU A 43 5.52 6.55 -4.46
C GLU A 43 5.11 5.97 -3.08
N VAL A 44 6.02 5.98 -2.10
CA VAL A 44 5.71 5.59 -0.72
C VAL A 44 4.62 6.50 -0.12
N ALA A 45 4.72 7.82 -0.34
CA ALA A 45 3.71 8.78 0.13
C ALA A 45 2.33 8.51 -0.49
N LYS A 46 2.24 8.12 -1.76
CA LYS A 46 0.97 7.74 -2.40
C LYS A 46 0.35 6.51 -1.74
N VAL A 47 1.15 5.52 -1.35
CA VAL A 47 0.68 4.34 -0.61
C VAL A 47 0.07 4.78 0.73
N HIS A 48 0.80 5.56 1.51
CA HIS A 48 0.28 6.07 2.79
C HIS A 48 -0.98 6.92 2.63
N ALA A 49 -1.05 7.79 1.62
CA ALA A 49 -2.22 8.60 1.34
C ALA A 49 -3.45 7.72 1.02
N ARG A 50 -3.27 6.68 0.20
CA ARG A 50 -4.33 5.72 -0.14
C ARG A 50 -4.86 4.99 1.10
N TYR A 51 -3.98 4.47 1.95
CA TYR A 51 -4.40 3.74 3.15
C TYR A 51 -4.95 4.66 4.24
N THR A 52 -4.48 5.90 4.32
CA THR A 52 -5.07 6.93 5.18
C THR A 52 -6.50 7.24 4.77
N ALA A 53 -6.74 7.47 3.46
CA ALA A 53 -8.09 7.67 2.94
C ALA A 53 -8.99 6.45 3.20
N ARG A 54 -8.46 5.23 3.06
CA ARG A 54 -9.19 3.99 3.34
C ARG A 54 -9.53 3.85 4.83
N ARG A 55 -8.59 4.12 5.73
CA ARG A 55 -8.82 4.12 7.20
C ARG A 55 -9.89 5.14 7.58
N GLU A 56 -9.81 6.35 7.04
CA GLU A 56 -10.78 7.41 7.28
C GLU A 56 -12.18 7.03 6.77
N TRP A 57 -12.24 6.39 5.61
CA TRP A 57 -13.50 5.90 5.06
C TRP A 57 -14.13 4.81 5.93
N LEU A 58 -13.35 3.83 6.40
CA LEU A 58 -13.83 2.77 7.30
C LEU A 58 -14.28 3.33 8.66
N ARG A 59 -13.55 4.32 9.18
CA ARG A 59 -13.93 5.04 10.40
C ARG A 59 -15.32 5.68 10.27
N ARG A 60 -15.63 6.24 9.11
CA ARG A 60 -16.95 6.83 8.80
C ARG A 60 -18.03 5.78 8.48
N HIS A 61 -17.65 4.57 8.08
CA HIS A 61 -18.56 3.50 7.63
C HIS A 61 -18.27 2.16 8.33
N PRO A 62 -18.55 2.06 9.64
CA PRO A 62 -18.15 0.91 10.46
C PRO A 62 -18.83 -0.42 10.08
N LYS A 63 -19.92 -0.39 9.30
CA LYS A 63 -20.61 -1.60 8.83
C LYS A 63 -20.16 -2.08 7.43
N GLY A 64 -19.21 -1.39 6.79
CA GLY A 64 -18.92 -1.60 5.36
C GLY A 64 -20.11 -1.18 4.48
N VAL A 65 -19.90 -0.99 3.18
CA VAL A 65 -21.04 -0.95 2.25
C VAL A 65 -21.56 -2.38 2.17
N ALA A 66 -22.87 -2.56 2.39
CA ALA A 66 -23.57 -3.82 2.19
C ALA A 66 -23.52 -4.27 0.72
#